data_AF-A0A5J4U9W6-F1
#
_entry.id   AF-A0A5J4U9W6-F1
#
_cell.length_a   1.000
_cell.length_b   1.000
_cell.length_c   1.000
_cell.angle_alpha   90.00
_cell.angle_beta   90.00
_cell.angle_gamma   90.00
#
_symmetry.space_group_name_H-M   'P 1'
#
loop_
_entity.id
_entity.type
_entity.pdbx_description
1 polymer ?
#
loop_
_entity_poly.entity_id
_entity_poly.type
_entity_poly.pdbx_seq_one_letter_code
_entity_poly.pdbx_strand_id
1 'polypeptide(L)'
;MVKLCQQIFTYFVRKKNIIDLRNQAIEAGTVDALLRLLSTQPLERISMSHIYAFFIFTNSSSDEIGEMLYNRNPYISLIHLFDHQDFFIINRAAISIFNLANNGARTRPSTAPHPHYQNMIACGGIQKLFTLFKKYANQDIKI
;
A
#
# COMPACT_ATOMS: atom_id res chain seq x y z
N MET A 1 14.18 -3.48 -12.98
CA MET A 1 13.08 -2.91 -12.15
C MET A 1 13.50 -2.61 -10.71
N VAL A 2 14.19 -3.51 -9.99
CA VAL A 2 14.66 -3.26 -8.61
C VAL A 2 15.40 -1.92 -8.43
N LYS A 3 16.38 -1.62 -9.29
CA LYS A 3 17.15 -0.35 -9.25
C LYS A 3 16.25 0.89 -9.38
N LEU A 4 15.23 0.83 -10.23
CA LEU A 4 14.28 1.94 -10.42
C LEU A 4 13.42 2.15 -9.17
N CYS A 5 12.96 1.07 -8.54
CA CYS A 5 12.19 1.16 -7.28
C CYS A 5 13.04 1.71 -6.13
N GLN A 6 14.32 1.33 -6.07
CA GLN A 6 15.27 1.93 -5.14
C GLN A 6 15.46 3.44 -5.41
N GLN A 7 15.59 3.84 -6.67
CA GLN A 7 15.73 5.25 -7.05
C GLN A 7 14.49 6.07 -6.69
N ILE A 8 13.29 5.55 -6.95
CA ILE A 8 12.03 6.17 -6.51
C ILE A 8 12.08 6.37 -4.98
N PHE A 9 12.44 5.33 -4.24
CA PHE A 9 12.49 5.41 -2.78
C PHE A 9 13.47 6.48 -2.30
N THR A 10 14.70 6.45 -2.78
CA THR A 10 15.75 7.40 -2.40
C THR A 10 15.41 8.83 -2.82
N TYR A 11 14.76 9.03 -3.96
CA TYR A 11 14.38 10.35 -4.46
C TYR A 11 13.39 11.03 -3.50
N PHE A 12 12.32 10.33 -3.12
CA PHE A 12 11.27 10.91 -2.28
C PHE A 12 11.69 11.14 -0.83
N VAL A 13 12.52 10.26 -0.24
CA VAL A 13 12.98 10.41 1.15
C VAL A 13 13.77 11.71 1.39
N ARG A 14 14.40 12.27 0.35
CA ARG A 14 15.33 13.42 0.47
C ARG A 14 14.68 14.77 0.18
N LYS A 15 13.36 14.84 -0.09
CA LYS A 15 12.70 16.06 -0.60
C LYS A 15 11.77 16.70 0.43
N LYS A 16 11.82 18.04 0.50
CA LYS A 16 10.98 18.88 1.40
C LYS A 16 9.54 19.08 0.88
N ASN A 17 9.36 19.28 -0.43
CA ASN A 17 8.04 19.44 -1.07
C ASN A 17 7.56 18.11 -1.66
N ILE A 18 7.21 17.17 -0.79
CA ILE A 18 6.96 15.78 -1.20
C ILE A 18 5.57 15.55 -1.81
N ILE A 19 4.59 16.41 -1.51
CA ILE A 19 3.19 16.25 -1.95
C ILE A 19 3.07 16.48 -3.46
N ASP A 20 3.53 17.62 -3.98
CA ASP A 20 3.45 17.94 -5.42
C ASP A 20 4.17 16.89 -6.27
N LEU A 21 5.34 16.43 -5.81
CA LEU A 21 6.11 15.38 -6.49
C LEU A 21 5.37 14.04 -6.51
N ARG A 22 4.65 13.71 -5.43
CA ARG A 22 3.82 12.49 -5.39
C ARG A 22 2.65 12.63 -6.34
N ASN A 23 1.93 13.75 -6.34
CA ASN A 23 0.83 14.03 -7.27
C ASN A 23 1.29 13.87 -8.73
N GLN A 24 2.39 14.53 -9.11
CA GLN A 24 2.95 14.42 -10.46
C GLN A 24 3.34 12.97 -10.82
N ALA A 25 3.96 12.23 -9.89
CA ALA A 25 4.33 10.85 -10.15
C ALA A 25 3.11 9.91 -10.27
N ILE A 26 2.04 10.16 -9.50
CA ILE A 26 0.78 9.43 -9.63
C ILE A 26 0.14 9.71 -10.99
N GLU A 27 0.04 10.98 -11.38
CA GLU A 27 -0.49 11.39 -12.69
C GLU A 27 0.33 10.83 -13.86
N ALA A 28 1.65 10.70 -13.68
CA ALA A 28 2.54 10.06 -14.66
C ALA A 28 2.39 8.53 -14.73
N GLY A 29 1.48 7.91 -13.96
CA GLY A 29 1.22 6.47 -13.97
C GLY A 29 2.22 5.63 -13.18
N THR A 30 3.03 6.26 -12.31
CA THR A 30 4.03 5.54 -11.50
C THR A 30 3.36 4.53 -10.58
N VAL A 31 2.24 4.92 -9.95
CA VAL A 31 1.50 4.04 -9.04
C VAL A 31 0.86 2.89 -9.78
N ASP A 32 0.26 3.13 -10.94
CA ASP A 32 -0.33 2.08 -11.79
C ASP A 32 0.72 1.03 -12.17
N ALA A 33 1.92 1.47 -12.56
CA ALA A 33 3.02 0.57 -12.89
C ALA A 33 3.49 -0.26 -11.67
N LEU A 34 3.57 0.36 -10.49
CA LEU A 34 3.91 -0.34 -9.24
C LEU A 34 2.83 -1.35 -8.85
N LEU A 35 1.55 -0.97 -8.90
CA LEU A 35 0.43 -1.85 -8.58
C LEU A 35 0.35 -3.06 -9.52
N ARG A 36 0.60 -2.85 -10.82
CA ARG A 36 0.70 -3.94 -11.80
C ARG A 36 1.90 -4.84 -11.51
N LEU A 37 3.05 -4.29 -11.17
CA LEU A 37 4.22 -5.08 -10.78
C LEU A 37 3.92 -5.96 -9.57
N LEU A 38 3.32 -5.37 -8.52
CA LEU A 38 3.02 -6.06 -7.27
C LEU A 38 1.93 -7.14 -7.42
N SER A 39 1.06 -7.06 -8.42
CA SER A 39 -0.02 -8.03 -8.64
C SER A 39 0.29 -9.12 -9.67
N THR A 40 1.28 -8.91 -10.55
CA THR A 40 1.54 -9.82 -11.67
C THR A 40 2.86 -10.57 -11.57
N GLN A 41 3.81 -10.10 -10.77
CA GLN A 41 5.06 -10.81 -10.58
C GLN A 41 4.89 -11.99 -9.62
N PRO A 42 5.56 -13.13 -9.86
CA PRO A 42 5.71 -14.17 -8.84
C PRO A 42 6.20 -13.56 -7.53
N LEU A 43 5.65 -14.00 -6.40
CA LEU A 43 5.92 -13.41 -5.08
C LEU A 43 7.43 -13.39 -4.78
N GLU A 44 8.17 -14.42 -5.16
CA GLU A 44 9.62 -14.56 -4.94
C GLU A 44 10.45 -13.51 -5.69
N ARG A 45 9.86 -12.85 -6.70
CA ARG A 45 10.50 -11.76 -7.46
C ARG A 45 10.14 -10.39 -6.89
N ILE A 46 9.18 -10.31 -5.99
CA ILE A 46 8.84 -9.09 -5.27
C ILE A 46 9.88 -8.93 -4.16
N SER A 47 10.36 -7.70 -3.99
CA SER A 47 11.44 -7.40 -3.05
C SER A 47 11.04 -6.19 -2.23
N MET A 48 11.73 -5.98 -1.11
CA MET A 48 11.47 -4.84 -0.22
C MET A 48 11.45 -3.51 -0.98
N SER A 49 12.34 -3.31 -1.97
CA SER A 49 12.35 -2.07 -2.74
C SER A 49 11.05 -1.83 -3.52
N HIS A 50 10.42 -2.88 -4.05
CA HIS A 50 9.18 -2.74 -4.81
C HIS A 50 8.04 -2.24 -3.91
N ILE A 51 7.86 -2.86 -2.73
CA ILE A 51 6.82 -2.45 -1.80
C ILE A 51 7.13 -1.10 -1.12
N TYR A 52 8.40 -0.80 -0.85
CA TYR A 52 8.80 0.51 -0.32
C TYR A 52 8.56 1.65 -1.31
N ALA A 53 8.77 1.41 -2.62
CA ALA A 53 8.48 2.40 -3.64
C ALA A 53 6.99 2.77 -3.66
N PHE A 54 6.09 1.79 -3.50
CA PHE A 54 4.66 2.05 -3.37
C PHE A 54 4.30 2.68 -2.02
N PHE A 55 4.87 2.19 -0.92
CA PHE A 55 4.56 2.65 0.44
C PHE A 55 4.72 4.16 0.62
N ILE A 56 5.72 4.78 -0.03
CA ILE A 56 5.94 6.22 0.02
C ILE A 56 4.69 7.02 -0.33
N PHE A 57 3.93 6.56 -1.32
CA PHE A 57 2.71 7.26 -1.74
C PHE A 57 1.62 7.14 -0.68
N THR A 58 1.46 5.96 -0.07
CA THR A 58 0.49 5.76 1.02
C THR A 58 0.89 6.46 2.32
N ASN A 59 2.18 6.71 2.55
CA ASN A 59 2.68 7.45 3.71
C ASN A 59 2.58 8.97 3.47
N SER A 60 1.36 9.42 3.22
CA SER A 60 1.00 10.82 2.94
C SER A 60 -0.06 11.29 3.93
N SER A 61 0.07 12.53 4.41
CA SER A 61 -0.97 13.18 5.19
C SER A 61 -2.08 13.80 4.31
N SER A 62 -1.86 13.91 2.99
CA SER A 62 -2.80 14.50 2.03
C SER A 62 -3.99 13.57 1.74
N ASP A 63 -5.20 14.09 1.92
CA ASP A 63 -6.45 13.40 1.56
C ASP A 63 -6.57 13.19 0.05
N GLU A 64 -6.22 14.19 -0.75
CA GLU A 64 -6.20 14.12 -2.22
C GLU A 64 -5.33 12.97 -2.73
N ILE A 65 -4.09 12.85 -2.21
CA ILE A 65 -3.20 11.73 -2.59
C ILE A 65 -3.86 10.39 -2.27
N GLY A 66 -4.48 10.27 -1.11
CA GLY A 66 -5.13 9.01 -0.72
C GLY A 66 -6.33 8.66 -1.60
N GLU A 67 -7.12 9.66 -2.01
CA GLU A 67 -8.22 9.48 -2.96
C GLU A 67 -7.69 9.07 -4.35
N MET A 68 -6.65 9.73 -4.85
CA MET A 68 -6.00 9.37 -6.12
C MET A 68 -5.48 7.92 -6.10
N LEU A 69 -4.89 7.50 -4.97
CA LEU A 69 -4.42 6.13 -4.77
C LEU A 69 -5.57 5.14 -4.72
N TYR A 70 -6.64 5.44 -3.96
CA TYR A 70 -7.82 4.58 -3.85
C TYR A 70 -8.45 4.32 -5.23
N ASN A 71 -8.54 5.34 -6.08
CA ASN A 71 -9.06 5.24 -7.44
C ASN A 71 -8.23 4.34 -8.37
N ARG A 72 -7.01 3.92 -7.97
CA ARG A 72 -6.20 2.92 -8.69
C ARG A 72 -6.38 1.49 -8.20
N ASN A 73 -7.39 1.23 -7.36
CA ASN A 73 -7.72 -0.10 -6.82
C ASN A 73 -6.54 -0.83 -6.15
N PRO A 74 -5.85 -0.20 -5.19
CA PRO A 74 -4.59 -0.70 -4.66
C PRO A 74 -4.75 -1.96 -3.81
N TYR A 75 -5.96 -2.18 -3.26
CA TYR A 75 -6.22 -3.24 -2.29
C TYR A 75 -5.94 -4.63 -2.85
N ILE A 76 -6.32 -4.94 -4.09
CA ILE A 76 -6.09 -6.26 -4.67
C ILE A 76 -4.60 -6.60 -4.76
N SER A 77 -3.78 -5.63 -5.19
CA SER A 77 -2.33 -5.79 -5.28
C SER A 77 -1.69 -5.92 -3.90
N LEU A 78 -2.14 -5.13 -2.91
CA LEU A 78 -1.58 -5.19 -1.55
C LEU A 78 -1.94 -6.48 -0.82
N ILE A 79 -3.16 -6.96 -1.01
CA ILE A 79 -3.66 -8.20 -0.39
C ILE A 79 -2.95 -9.42 -0.98
N HIS A 80 -2.58 -9.40 -2.27
CA HIS A 80 -1.76 -10.44 -2.88
C HIS A 80 -0.44 -10.66 -2.14
N LEU A 81 0.16 -9.59 -1.59
CA LEU A 81 1.44 -9.65 -0.89
C LEU A 81 1.37 -10.33 0.49
N PHE A 82 0.18 -10.63 1.01
CA PHE A 82 0.05 -11.33 2.29
C PHE A 82 0.45 -12.81 2.22
N ASP A 83 0.52 -13.36 1.01
CA ASP A 83 0.97 -14.73 0.76
C ASP A 83 2.51 -14.79 0.56
N HIS A 84 3.20 -13.66 0.69
CA HIS A 84 4.66 -13.57 0.57
C HIS A 84 5.37 -14.25 1.77
N GLN A 85 6.58 -14.78 1.57
CA GLN A 85 7.35 -15.45 2.62
C GLN A 85 8.11 -14.48 3.55
N ASP A 86 8.61 -13.37 3.00
CA ASP A 86 9.25 -12.29 3.76
C ASP A 86 8.24 -11.45 4.56
N PHE A 87 8.34 -11.51 5.89
CA PHE A 87 7.53 -10.76 6.83
C PHE A 87 7.57 -9.24 6.61
N PHE A 88 8.72 -8.68 6.24
CA PHE A 88 8.84 -7.23 6.08
C PHE A 88 8.04 -6.73 4.87
N ILE A 89 7.90 -7.55 3.82
CA ILE A 89 7.04 -7.23 2.67
C ILE A 89 5.58 -7.26 3.09
N ILE A 90 5.17 -8.33 3.79
CA ILE A 90 3.80 -8.49 4.31
C ILE A 90 3.42 -7.32 5.22
N ASN A 91 4.29 -7.00 6.19
CA ASN A 91 4.09 -5.90 7.13
C ASN A 91 3.96 -4.57 6.39
N ARG A 92 4.83 -4.31 5.39
CA ARG A 92 4.77 -3.06 4.64
C ARG A 92 3.49 -2.95 3.81
N ALA A 93 3.00 -4.05 3.24
CA ALA A 93 1.70 -4.09 2.56
C ALA A 93 0.53 -3.81 3.53
N ALA A 94 0.57 -4.39 4.73
CA ALA A 94 -0.44 -4.17 5.76
C ALA A 94 -0.48 -2.71 6.24
N ILE A 95 0.68 -2.08 6.45
CA ILE A 95 0.75 -0.65 6.81
C ILE A 95 0.23 0.22 5.65
N SER A 96 0.53 -0.11 4.39
CA SER A 96 -0.05 0.62 3.25
C SER A 96 -1.58 0.53 3.20
N ILE A 97 -2.15 -0.65 3.49
CA ILE A 97 -3.60 -0.84 3.62
C ILE A 97 -4.17 0.01 4.77
N PHE A 98 -3.50 0.02 5.92
CA PHE A 98 -3.89 0.84 7.07
C PHE A 98 -3.90 2.33 6.71
N ASN A 99 -2.84 2.82 6.05
CA ASN A 99 -2.76 4.22 5.64
C ASN A 99 -3.89 4.62 4.68
N LEU A 100 -4.21 3.76 3.70
CA LEU A 100 -5.33 3.98 2.78
C LEU A 100 -6.68 3.97 3.50
N ALA A 101 -6.89 3.02 4.43
CA ALA A 101 -8.11 2.98 5.22
C ALA A 101 -8.24 4.22 6.11
N ASN A 102 -7.19 4.60 6.83
CA ASN A 102 -7.19 5.79 7.68
C ASN A 102 -7.46 7.07 6.87
N ASN A 103 -6.90 7.17 5.66
CA ASN A 103 -7.22 8.26 4.74
C ASN A 103 -8.72 8.30 4.40
N GLY A 104 -9.30 7.17 3.99
CA GLY A 104 -10.74 7.07 3.70
C GLY A 104 -11.63 7.37 4.91
N ALA A 105 -11.18 7.07 6.13
CA ALA A 105 -11.90 7.41 7.35
C ALA A 105 -11.93 8.93 7.61
N ARG A 106 -10.89 9.67 7.21
CA ARG A 106 -10.83 11.13 7.38
C ARG A 106 -11.72 11.88 6.39
N THR A 107 -12.00 11.30 5.23
CA THR A 107 -12.79 11.97 4.17
C THR A 107 -14.30 11.85 4.35
N ARG A 108 -14.78 11.16 5.38
CA ARG A 108 -16.21 11.01 5.67
C ARG A 108 -16.56 11.24 7.15
N PRO A 109 -17.81 11.65 7.46
CA PRO A 109 -18.30 11.69 8.83
C PRO A 109 -18.23 10.29 9.48
N SER A 110 -17.97 10.24 10.79
CA SER A 110 -17.89 8.99 11.56
C SER A 110 -19.19 8.18 11.60
N THR A 111 -20.33 8.81 11.29
CA THR A 111 -21.65 8.17 11.21
C THR A 111 -21.91 7.52 9.85
N ALA A 112 -21.11 7.83 8.83
CA ALA A 112 -21.25 7.26 7.49
C ALA A 112 -20.48 5.94 7.37
N PRO A 113 -20.93 5.01 6.52
CA PRO A 113 -20.15 3.83 6.19
C PRO A 113 -18.78 4.21 5.62
N HIS A 114 -17.74 3.47 6.04
CA HIS A 114 -16.37 3.70 5.60
C HIS A 114 -16.26 3.54 4.07
N PRO A 115 -15.67 4.51 3.33
CA PRO A 115 -15.73 4.52 1.86
C PRO A 115 -15.08 3.28 1.23
N HIS A 116 -14.04 2.73 1.85
CA HIS A 116 -13.29 1.60 1.30
C HIS A 116 -13.85 0.23 1.72
N TYR A 117 -14.90 0.17 2.54
CA TYR A 117 -15.40 -1.08 3.13
C TYR A 117 -15.82 -2.09 2.06
N GLN A 118 -16.59 -1.65 1.06
CA GLN A 118 -17.06 -2.53 -0.01
C GLN A 118 -15.91 -3.09 -0.86
N ASN A 119 -14.89 -2.29 -1.18
CA ASN A 119 -13.73 -2.77 -1.93
C ASN A 119 -12.97 -3.84 -1.12
N MET A 120 -12.85 -3.67 0.20
CA MET A 120 -12.20 -4.64 1.08
C MET A 120 -13.00 -5.95 1.18
N ILE A 121 -14.33 -5.89 1.12
CA ILE A 121 -15.19 -7.09 1.00
C ILE A 121 -14.97 -7.77 -0.35
N ALA A 122 -15.01 -7.02 -1.46
CA ALA A 122 -14.96 -7.54 -2.81
C ALA A 122 -13.68 -8.34 -3.13
N CYS A 123 -12.56 -7.99 -2.49
CA CYS A 123 -11.29 -8.71 -2.64
C CYS A 123 -11.00 -9.73 -1.51
N GLY A 124 -11.96 -9.99 -0.62
CA GLY A 124 -11.76 -10.87 0.54
C GLY A 124 -10.72 -10.33 1.55
N GLY A 125 -10.40 -9.04 1.47
CA GLY A 125 -9.32 -8.41 2.23
C GLY A 125 -9.51 -8.46 3.73
N ILE A 126 -10.74 -8.34 4.22
CA ILE A 126 -11.04 -8.43 5.65
C ILE A 126 -10.65 -9.80 6.21
N GLN A 127 -11.04 -10.88 5.51
CA GLN A 127 -10.74 -12.24 5.94
C GLN A 127 -9.22 -12.53 5.89
N LYS A 128 -8.53 -12.04 4.85
CA LYS A 128 -7.07 -12.17 4.74
C LYS A 128 -6.33 -11.38 5.83
N LEU A 129 -6.76 -10.16 6.15
CA LEU A 129 -6.23 -9.39 7.30
C LEU A 129 -6.44 -10.13 8.63
N PHE A 130 -7.64 -10.66 8.86
CA PHE A 130 -7.93 -11.40 10.09
C PHE A 130 -7.10 -12.68 10.21
N THR A 131 -6.90 -13.39 9.10
CA THR A 131 -6.05 -14.58 9.05
C THR A 131 -4.59 -14.22 9.32
N LEU A 132 -4.10 -13.14 8.72
CA LEU A 132 -2.77 -12.60 8.93
C LEU A 132 -2.55 -12.22 10.41
N PHE A 133 -3.50 -11.50 11.01
CA PHE A 133 -3.47 -11.16 12.42
C PHE A 133 -3.35 -12.41 13.29
N LYS A 134 -4.18 -13.43 13.08
CA LYS A 134 -4.11 -14.68 13.85
C LYS A 134 -2.79 -15.44 13.66
N LYS A 135 -2.20 -15.40 12.47
CA LYS A 135 -0.91 -16.04 12.18
C LYS A 135 0.21 -15.43 13.02
N TYR A 136 0.23 -14.11 13.17
CA TYR A 136 1.30 -13.39 13.85
C TYR A 136 1.00 -13.03 15.32
N ALA A 137 -0.27 -13.05 15.75
CA ALA A 137 -0.66 -12.80 17.15
C ALA A 137 -0.14 -13.89 18.12
N ASN A 138 0.17 -15.08 17.60
CA ASN A 138 0.71 -16.21 18.37
C ASN A 138 2.23 -16.35 18.24
N GLN A 139 2.91 -15.38 17.61
CA GLN A 139 4.35 -15.40 17.39
C GLN A 139 4.95 -14.19 18.11
N ASP A 140 6.00 -14.41 18.91
CA ASP A 140 6.85 -13.31 19.36
C ASP A 140 7.55 -12.71 18.12
N ILE A 141 6.97 -11.63 17.59
CA ILE A 141 7.56 -10.88 16.49
C ILE A 141 8.78 -10.17 17.08
N LYS A 142 9.97 -10.76 16.91
CA LYS A 142 11.24 -10.07 17.18
C LYS A 142 11.45 -9.03 16.09
N ILE A 143 11.27 -7.76 16.45
CA ILE A 143 11.45 -6.58 15.61
C ILE A 143 12.94 -6.22 15.55
#